data_AF-A0A087UPW9-F1
#
_entry.id   AF-A0A087UPW9-F1
#
_cell.length_a   1.000
_cell.length_b   1.000
_cell.length_c   1.000
_cell.angle_alpha   90.00
_cell.angle_beta   90.00
_cell.angle_gamma   90.00
#
_symmetry.space_group_name_H-M   'P 1'
#
loop_
_entity.id
_entity.type
_entity.pdbx_description
1 polymer ?
#
loop_
_entity_poly.entity_id
_entity_poly.type
_entity_poly.pdbx_seq_one_letter_code
_entity_poly.pdbx_strand_id
1 'polypeptide(L)'
;MEIVLSSDKHFLLGRWIQDAVHLAKTPLEIVQYEYNARNQITLWGPTGELVDYANKQWAGLIAQYYRKRWHYFFKTLESCILNRRSFKQSDFNKNVFNDVEFPFNIGREVYPHYPTGDPVQISENLYKKYGHIANLF
;
A
#
# COMPACT_ATOMS: atom_id res chain seq x y z
N MET A 1 10.60 -1.55 -5.66
CA MET A 1 9.63 -2.40 -4.94
C MET A 1 8.40 -2.68 -5.79
N GLU A 2 7.54 -1.70 -6.12
CA GLU A 2 6.32 -1.92 -6.92
C GLU A 2 6.53 -2.77 -8.20
N ILE A 3 7.54 -2.41 -9.00
CA ILE A 3 7.78 -3.05 -10.30
C ILE A 3 8.13 -4.55 -10.20
N VAL A 4 8.91 -4.97 -9.19
CA VAL A 4 9.29 -6.38 -9.03
C VAL A 4 8.15 -7.22 -8.45
N LEU A 5 7.29 -6.61 -7.63
CA LEU A 5 6.07 -7.27 -7.15
C LEU A 5 5.05 -7.42 -8.28
N SER A 6 5.05 -6.51 -9.25
CA SER A 6 4.14 -6.55 -10.40
C SER A 6 4.48 -7.68 -11.38
N SER A 7 5.69 -8.25 -11.33
CA SER A 7 6.14 -9.30 -12.27
C SER A 7 5.77 -10.73 -11.86
N ASP A 8 5.14 -10.93 -10.70
CA ASP A 8 4.69 -12.25 -10.28
C ASP A 8 3.26 -12.20 -9.73
N LYS A 9 2.47 -13.18 -10.19
CA LYS A 9 1.04 -13.28 -9.94
C LYS A 9 0.68 -13.48 -8.45
N HIS A 10 1.61 -13.92 -7.61
CA HIS A 10 1.37 -14.15 -6.17
C HIS A 10 1.54 -12.86 -5.33
N PHE A 11 2.02 -11.77 -5.95
CA PHE A 11 2.28 -10.51 -5.28
C PHE A 11 1.36 -9.38 -5.78
N LEU A 12 0.19 -9.69 -6.33
CA LEU A 12 -0.73 -8.69 -6.90
C LEU A 12 -1.93 -8.44 -5.98
N LEU A 13 -2.12 -7.19 -5.54
CA LEU A 13 -3.31 -6.77 -4.80
C LEU A 13 -4.61 -7.03 -5.59
N GLY A 14 -4.57 -6.86 -6.92
CA GLY A 14 -5.73 -7.03 -7.78
C GLY A 14 -6.32 -8.43 -7.70
N ARG A 15 -5.49 -9.46 -7.53
CA ARG A 15 -5.97 -10.85 -7.36
C ARG A 15 -6.70 -11.05 -6.04
N TRP A 16 -6.11 -10.57 -4.94
CA TRP A 16 -6.74 -10.64 -3.62
C TRP A 16 -8.12 -9.98 -3.59
N ILE A 17 -8.24 -8.76 -4.14
CA ILE A 17 -9.51 -8.05 -4.20
C ILE A 17 -10.49 -8.75 -5.14
N GLN A 18 -10.03 -9.22 -6.30
CA GLN A 18 -10.87 -9.93 -7.26
C GLN A 18 -11.41 -11.24 -6.69
N ASP A 19 -10.59 -12.01 -6.00
CA ASP A 19 -11.00 -13.25 -5.33
C ASP A 19 -12.08 -12.97 -4.27
N ALA A 20 -11.92 -11.91 -3.47
CA ALA A 20 -12.95 -11.49 -2.52
C ALA A 20 -14.25 -11.09 -3.22
N VAL A 21 -14.18 -10.31 -4.29
CA VAL A 21 -15.36 -9.86 -5.06
C VAL A 21 -16.07 -11.03 -5.74
N HIS A 22 -15.34 -12.04 -6.22
CA HIS A 22 -15.92 -13.23 -6.86
C HIS A 22 -16.76 -14.10 -5.90
N LEU A 23 -16.57 -13.96 -4.59
CA LEU A 23 -17.38 -14.66 -3.59
C LEU A 23 -18.74 -13.99 -3.35
N ALA A 24 -18.92 -12.74 -3.78
CA ALA A 24 -20.15 -11.99 -3.58
C ALA A 24 -21.27 -12.45 -4.53
N LYS A 25 -22.51 -12.48 -4.03
CA LYS A 25 -23.70 -12.85 -4.81
C LYS A 25 -24.57 -11.64 -5.15
N THR A 26 -24.38 -10.53 -4.45
CA THR A 26 -25.15 -9.29 -4.61
C THR A 26 -24.24 -8.07 -4.79
N PRO A 27 -24.72 -6.99 -5.40
CA PRO A 27 -23.96 -5.75 -5.50
C PRO A 27 -23.52 -5.17 -4.14
N LEU A 28 -24.34 -5.37 -3.09
CA LEU A 28 -24.00 -4.93 -1.75
C LEU A 28 -22.86 -5.77 -1.15
N GLU A 29 -22.87 -7.08 -1.35
CA GLU A 29 -21.77 -7.95 -0.93
C GLU A 29 -20.47 -7.64 -1.67
N ILE A 30 -20.51 -7.24 -2.95
CA ILE A 30 -19.31 -6.81 -3.68
C ILE A 30 -18.65 -5.64 -2.94
N VAL A 31 -19.44 -4.63 -2.53
CA VAL A 31 -18.93 -3.48 -1.79
C VAL A 31 -18.34 -3.91 -0.45
N GLN A 32 -19.06 -4.75 0.29
CA GLN A 32 -18.63 -5.22 1.62
C GLN A 32 -17.36 -6.08 1.54
N TYR A 33 -17.26 -6.98 0.57
CA TYR A 33 -16.13 -7.90 0.45
C TYR A 33 -14.88 -7.18 -0.04
N GLU A 34 -15.02 -6.19 -0.92
CA GLU A 34 -13.91 -5.33 -1.31
C GLU A 34 -13.40 -4.49 -0.13
N TYR A 35 -14.30 -3.90 0.66
CA TYR A 35 -13.94 -3.21 1.90
C TYR A 35 -13.20 -4.14 2.87
N ASN A 36 -13.76 -5.33 3.15
CA ASN A 36 -13.14 -6.32 4.05
C ASN A 36 -11.74 -6.73 3.57
N ALA A 37 -11.58 -6.96 2.27
CA ALA A 37 -10.30 -7.36 1.67
C ALA A 37 -9.23 -6.28 1.85
N ARG A 38 -9.58 -5.00 1.67
CA ARG A 38 -8.67 -3.86 1.86
C ARG A 38 -8.37 -3.62 3.34
N ASN A 39 -9.40 -3.71 4.18
CA ASN A 39 -9.30 -3.47 5.61
C ASN A 39 -8.42 -4.49 6.31
N GLN A 40 -8.62 -5.77 6.03
CA GLN A 40 -7.87 -6.85 6.66
C GLN A 40 -6.35 -6.69 6.48
N ILE A 41 -5.88 -6.19 5.33
CA ILE A 41 -4.44 -6.06 5.05
C ILE A 41 -3.86 -4.68 5.38
N THR A 42 -4.68 -3.77 5.95
CA THR A 42 -4.27 -2.39 6.29
C THR A 42 -4.70 -2.01 7.71
N LEU A 43 -5.88 -1.39 7.88
CA LEU A 43 -6.35 -0.84 9.16
C LEU A 43 -6.80 -1.91 10.15
N TRP A 44 -7.20 -3.09 9.65
CA TRP A 44 -7.70 -4.25 10.40
C TRP A 44 -8.97 -4.02 11.23
N GLY A 45 -9.45 -2.79 11.28
CA GLY A 45 -10.77 -2.41 11.75
C GLY A 45 -11.17 -1.02 11.23
N PRO A 46 -12.35 -0.51 11.62
CA PRO A 46 -12.92 0.70 11.04
C PRO A 46 -12.11 1.97 11.34
N THR A 47 -11.35 2.00 12.44
CA THR A 47 -10.58 3.18 12.84
C THR A 47 -9.08 2.93 12.98
N GLY A 48 -8.60 1.76 12.55
CA GLY A 48 -7.18 1.42 12.64
C GLY A 48 -6.81 0.77 13.96
N GLU A 49 -7.59 -0.19 14.42
CA GLU A 49 -7.41 -0.86 15.71
C GLU A 49 -6.12 -1.70 15.74
N LEU A 50 -5.74 -2.30 14.61
CA LEU A 50 -4.50 -3.08 14.45
C LEU A 50 -3.81 -2.73 13.12
N VAL A 51 -3.49 -1.45 12.94
CA VAL A 51 -2.84 -0.92 11.73
C VAL A 51 -1.61 -1.75 11.35
N ASP A 52 -1.56 -2.14 10.07
CA ASP A 52 -0.50 -2.90 9.42
C ASP A 52 -0.26 -4.33 9.98
N TYR A 53 -1.13 -4.84 10.85
CA TYR A 53 -0.94 -6.16 11.47
C TYR A 53 -0.80 -7.28 10.43
N ALA A 54 -1.70 -7.30 9.43
CA ALA A 54 -1.63 -8.26 8.33
C ALA A 54 -1.11 -7.62 7.04
N ASN A 55 -0.11 -6.74 7.15
CA ASN A 55 0.54 -6.11 6.00
C ASN A 55 0.99 -7.15 4.93
N LYS A 56 1.10 -6.67 3.69
CA LYS A 56 1.56 -7.45 2.55
C LYS A 56 2.49 -6.60 1.69
N GLN A 57 3.49 -7.24 1.11
CA GLN A 57 4.31 -6.63 0.06
C GLN A 57 3.71 -6.98 -1.30
N TRP A 58 2.61 -6.31 -1.66
CA TRP A 58 1.92 -6.53 -2.93
C TRP A 58 1.98 -5.30 -3.83
N ALA A 59 2.14 -5.52 -5.14
CA ALA A 59 1.92 -4.51 -6.15
C ALA A 59 0.48 -3.98 -6.07
N GLY A 60 0.29 -2.70 -6.35
CA GLY A 60 -0.93 -1.95 -6.04
C GLY A 60 -0.95 -1.46 -4.60
N LEU A 61 -0.75 -2.35 -3.61
CA LEU A 61 -0.73 -1.96 -2.20
C LEU A 61 0.49 -1.10 -1.86
N ILE A 62 1.68 -1.48 -2.32
CA ILE A 62 2.89 -0.65 -2.19
C ILE A 62 2.66 0.72 -2.86
N ALA A 63 2.18 0.77 -4.10
CA ALA A 63 2.00 2.02 -4.83
C ALA A 63 0.93 2.96 -4.24
N GLN A 64 -0.20 2.43 -3.77
CA GLN A 64 -1.37 3.21 -3.37
C GLN A 64 -1.51 3.43 -1.87
N TYR A 65 -0.96 2.55 -1.03
CA TYR A 65 -1.04 2.68 0.42
C TYR A 65 0.31 3.09 1.00
N TYR A 66 1.31 2.21 0.97
CA TYR A 66 2.59 2.45 1.65
C TYR A 66 3.38 3.62 1.06
N ARG A 67 3.49 3.72 -0.27
CA ARG A 67 4.21 4.81 -0.93
C ARG A 67 3.55 6.16 -0.65
N LYS A 68 2.21 6.22 -0.61
CA LYS A 68 1.49 7.47 -0.28
C LYS A 68 1.74 7.89 1.17
N ARG A 69 1.73 6.95 2.12
CA ARG A 69 2.07 7.22 3.54
C ARG A 69 3.50 7.75 3.68
N TRP A 70 4.48 7.12 3.02
CA TRP A 70 5.86 7.61 2.99
C TRP A 70 5.98 9.01 2.36
N HIS A 71 5.31 9.25 1.24
CA HIS A 71 5.30 10.57 0.62
C HIS A 71 4.71 11.62 1.55
N TYR A 72 3.60 11.31 2.22
CA TYR A 72 2.96 12.18 3.21
C TYR A 72 3.92 12.52 4.36
N PHE A 73 4.65 11.51 4.86
CA PHE A 73 5.63 11.68 5.93
C PHE A 73 6.76 12.62 5.51
N PHE A 74 7.40 12.37 4.36
CA PHE A 74 8.48 13.24 3.88
C PHE A 74 8.00 14.68 3.62
N LYS A 75 6.80 14.85 3.07
CA LYS A 75 6.21 16.19 2.88
C LYS A 75 5.94 16.90 4.20
N THR A 76 5.48 16.16 5.21
CA THR A 76 5.26 16.71 6.54
C THR A 76 6.60 17.15 7.17
N LEU A 77 7.64 16.32 7.07
CA LEU A 77 8.98 16.66 7.58
C LEU A 77 9.59 17.87 6.86
N GLU A 78 9.52 17.92 5.53
CA GLU A 78 9.97 19.06 4.73
C GLU A 78 9.27 20.35 5.18
N SER A 79 7.94 20.31 5.35
CA SER A 79 7.17 21.42 5.90
C SER A 79 7.59 21.79 7.32
N CYS A 80 7.86 20.81 8.19
CA CYS A 80 8.32 21.08 9.55
C CYS A 80 9.65 21.83 9.58
N ILE A 81 10.61 21.41 8.75
CA ILE A 81 11.93 22.04 8.62
C ILE A 81 11.80 23.46 8.08
N LEU A 82 11.08 23.66 6.98
CA LEU A 82 10.92 24.98 6.35
C LEU A 82 10.25 25.99 7.27
N ASN A 83 9.26 25.54 8.05
CA ASN A 83 8.51 26.39 8.98
C ASN A 83 9.07 26.40 10.41
N ARG A 84 10.24 25.78 10.64
CA ARG A 84 10.90 25.68 11.96
C ARG A 84 9.97 25.19 13.08
N ARG A 85 9.10 24.23 12.76
CA ARG A 85 8.18 23.60 13.72
C ARG A 85 8.61 22.17 14.03
N SER A 86 8.34 21.71 15.24
CA SER A 86 8.53 20.29 15.58
C SER A 86 7.52 19.40 14.86
N PHE A 87 7.93 18.17 14.57
CA PHE A 87 7.03 17.15 14.04
C PHE A 87 6.11 16.65 15.16
N LYS A 88 4.80 16.74 14.94
CA LYS A 88 3.78 16.26 15.87
C LYS A 88 3.17 14.95 15.36
N GLN A 89 3.58 13.84 15.96
CA GLN A 89 3.13 12.49 15.56
C GLN A 89 1.60 12.34 15.58
N SER A 90 0.92 12.92 16.59
CA SER A 90 -0.54 12.85 16.71
C SER A 90 -1.27 13.49 15.53
N ASP A 91 -0.76 14.63 15.05
CA ASP A 91 -1.36 15.37 13.93
C ASP A 91 -1.09 14.63 12.63
N PHE A 92 0.15 14.13 12.45
CA PHE A 92 0.50 13.30 11.32
C PHE A 92 -0.38 12.04 11.25
N ASN A 93 -0.56 11.31 12.36
CA ASN A 93 -1.37 10.09 12.40
C ASN A 93 -2.83 10.37 11.99
N LYS A 94 -3.43 11.44 12.52
CA LYS A 94 -4.80 11.83 12.13
C LYS A 94 -4.89 12.17 10.64
N ASN A 95 -3.91 12.92 10.14
CA ASN A 95 -3.95 13.37 8.75
C ASN A 95 -3.67 12.24 7.76
N VAL A 96 -2.67 11.39 8.02
CA VAL A 96 -2.38 10.25 7.14
C VAL A 96 -3.52 9.23 7.13
N PHE A 97 -4.20 9.04 8.26
CA PHE A 97 -5.42 8.24 8.32
C PHE A 97 -6.50 8.80 7.38
N ASN A 98 -6.81 10.09 7.49
CA ASN A 98 -7.86 10.75 6.70
C ASN A 98 -7.52 10.85 5.20
N ASP A 99 -6.26 11.13 4.88
CA ASP A 99 -5.84 11.48 3.51
C ASP A 99 -5.38 10.26 2.71
N VAL A 100 -5.01 9.16 3.38
CA VAL A 100 -4.45 7.98 2.72
C VAL A 100 -5.11 6.68 3.18
N GLU A 101 -5.11 6.41 4.48
CA GLU A 101 -5.41 5.05 4.95
C GLU A 101 -6.90 4.70 4.87
N PHE A 102 -7.77 5.61 5.31
CA PHE A 102 -9.21 5.46 5.22
C PHE A 102 -9.71 5.53 3.76
N PRO A 103 -9.28 6.50 2.92
CA PRO A 103 -9.64 6.50 1.50
C PRO A 103 -9.24 5.24 0.76
N PHE A 104 -8.07 4.66 1.05
CA PHE A 104 -7.68 3.38 0.44
C PHE A 104 -8.66 2.24 0.79
N ASN A 105 -9.19 2.24 2.01
CA ASN A 105 -10.10 1.21 2.52
C ASN A 105 -11.48 1.25 1.87
N ILE A 106 -12.04 2.44 1.70
CA ILE A 106 -13.36 2.65 1.09
C ILE A 106 -13.29 2.82 -0.44
N GLY A 107 -12.07 2.92 -0.98
CA GLY A 107 -11.81 3.09 -2.40
C GLY A 107 -12.25 1.89 -3.23
N ARG A 108 -12.51 2.14 -4.51
CA ARG A 108 -13.01 1.17 -5.50
C ARG A 108 -12.09 1.06 -6.71
N GLU A 109 -10.82 1.46 -6.55
CA GLU A 109 -9.84 1.42 -7.62
C GLU A 109 -9.57 -0.02 -8.03
N VAL A 110 -9.56 -0.29 -9.33
CA VAL A 110 -9.23 -1.60 -9.89
C VAL A 110 -7.72 -1.71 -10.05
N TYR A 111 -7.17 -2.86 -9.65
CA TYR A 111 -5.76 -3.15 -9.74
C TYR A 111 -5.48 -4.26 -10.76
N PRO A 112 -4.31 -4.25 -11.43
CA PRO A 112 -3.90 -5.36 -12.29
C PRO A 112 -3.89 -6.70 -11.54
N HIS A 113 -4.41 -7.75 -12.20
CA HIS A 113 -4.45 -9.12 -11.67
C HIS A 113 -3.66 -10.12 -12.54
N TYR A 114 -2.96 -9.61 -13.56
CA TYR A 114 -1.97 -10.34 -14.35
C TYR A 114 -0.58 -9.74 -14.15
N PRO A 115 0.48 -10.56 -14.07
CA PRO A 115 1.82 -10.07 -13.90
C PRO A 115 2.34 -9.35 -15.15
N THR A 116 3.26 -8.41 -14.97
CA THR A 116 3.92 -7.67 -16.05
C THR A 116 5.42 -7.55 -15.79
N GLY A 117 6.22 -7.80 -16.84
CA GLY A 117 7.68 -7.79 -16.77
C GLY A 117 8.30 -9.13 -16.38
N ASP A 118 9.63 -9.22 -16.53
CA ASP A 118 10.42 -10.39 -16.17
C ASP A 118 11.01 -10.22 -14.75
N PRO A 119 10.64 -11.07 -13.77
CA PRO A 119 11.12 -10.95 -12.41
C PRO A 119 12.64 -11.07 -12.28
N VAL A 120 13.31 -11.87 -13.12
CA VAL A 120 14.77 -12.04 -13.06
C VAL A 120 15.44 -10.76 -13.53
N GLN A 121 15.06 -10.28 -14.72
CA GLN A 121 15.65 -9.06 -15.28
C GLN A 121 15.41 -7.84 -14.38
N ILE A 122 14.21 -7.70 -13.82
CA ILE A 122 13.89 -6.59 -12.89
C ILE A 122 14.72 -6.69 -11.62
N SER A 123 14.86 -7.89 -11.04
CA SER A 123 15.64 -8.12 -9.82
C SER A 123 17.12 -7.79 -10.02
N GLU A 124 17.71 -8.20 -11.15
CA GLU A 124 19.08 -7.83 -11.50
C GLU A 124 19.27 -6.32 -11.61
N ASN A 125 18.33 -5.61 -12.23
CA ASN A 125 18.40 -4.17 -12.37
C ASN A 125 18.31 -3.45 -11.02
N LEU A 126 17.43 -3.94 -10.12
CA LEU A 126 17.34 -3.43 -8.76
C LEU A 126 18.62 -3.70 -7.96
N TYR A 127 19.20 -4.90 -8.08
CA TYR A 127 20.45 -5.25 -7.42
C TYR A 127 21.62 -4.39 -7.91
N LYS A 128 21.78 -4.21 -9.23
CA LYS A 128 22.79 -3.31 -9.79
C LYS A 128 22.66 -1.88 -9.25
N LYS A 129 21.42 -1.38 -9.13
CA LYS A 129 21.14 -0.01 -8.68
C LYS A 129 21.32 0.19 -7.18
N TYR A 130 20.89 -0.76 -6.34
CA TYR A 130 20.78 -0.55 -4.89
C TYR A 130 21.67 -1.49 -4.07
N GLY A 131 22.19 -2.58 -4.65
CA GLY A 131 22.94 -3.62 -3.94
C GLY A 131 24.21 -3.11 -3.28
N HIS A 132 24.89 -2.12 -3.88
CA HIS A 132 26.09 -1.52 -3.28
C HIS A 132 25.77 -0.73 -1.99
N ILE A 133 24.55 -0.20 -1.85
CA ILE A 133 24.12 0.55 -0.66
C ILE A 133 23.94 -0.41 0.52
N ALA A 134 23.52 -1.64 0.26
CA ALA A 134 23.35 -2.66 1.31
C ALA A 134 24.66 -3.04 2.00
N ASN A 135 25.81 -2.83 1.34
CA ASN A 135 27.14 -3.13 1.88
C ASN A 135 27.75 -1.97 2.68
N LEU A 136 27.01 -0.87 2.88
CA LEU A 136 27.47 0.32 3.63
C LEU A 136 27.08 0.29 5.12
N PHE A 137 26.40 -0.77 5.57
CA PHE A 137 25.99 -1.02 6.95
C PHE A 137 26.32 -2.47 7.33
#